data_AF-A0A8C2VNS5-F1
#
_entry.id   AF-A0A8C2VNS5-F1
#
_cell.length_a   1.000
_cell.length_b   1.000
_cell.length_c   1.000
_cell.angle_alpha   90.00
_cell.angle_beta   90.00
_cell.angle_gamma   90.00
#
_symmetry.space_group_name_H-M   'P 1'
#
loop_
_entity.id
_entity.type
_entity.pdbx_description
1 polymer ?
#
loop_
_entity_poly.entity_id
_entity_poly.type
_entity_poly.pdbx_seq_one_letter_code
_entity_poly.pdbx_strand_id
1 'polypeptide(L)'
;MLCSLLLCECLLLITGYAHDDDWIDPTDMLNYDAASGTMRKSQGKYGILEKKDVSPDLSYADEMSECYSRLDSLTHKIDDCEKK
;
A
#
# COMPACT_ATOMS: atom_id res chain seq x y z
N MET A 1 14.43 -32.49 -26.36
CA MET A 1 13.16 -31.75 -26.17
C MET A 1 12.99 -31.27 -24.73
N LEU A 2 13.19 -32.11 -23.72
CA LEU A 2 13.17 -31.70 -22.30
C LEU A 2 14.15 -30.56 -21.98
N CYS A 3 15.40 -30.60 -22.48
CA CYS A 3 16.36 -29.53 -22.22
C CYS A 3 15.92 -28.17 -22.77
N SER A 4 15.23 -28.12 -23.92
CA SER A 4 14.73 -26.87 -24.50
C SER A 4 13.58 -26.29 -23.68
N LEU A 5 12.74 -27.14 -23.10
CA LEU A 5 11.68 -26.71 -22.18
C LEU A 5 12.26 -26.18 -20.87
N LEU A 6 13.27 -26.86 -20.31
CA LEU A 6 13.98 -26.39 -19.11
C LEU A 6 14.67 -25.04 -19.34
N LEU A 7 15.30 -24.84 -20.51
CA LEU A 7 15.89 -23.55 -20.86
C LEU A 7 14.85 -22.45 -21.02
N CYS A 8 13.68 -22.77 -21.57
CA CYS A 8 12.56 -21.84 -21.71
C CYS A 8 12.05 -21.36 -20.33
N GLU A 9 11.82 -22.29 -19.41
CA GLU A 9 11.42 -21.97 -18.03
C GLU A 9 12.47 -21.12 -17.30
N CYS A 10 13.76 -21.48 -17.41
CA CYS A 10 14.85 -20.71 -16.82
C CYS A 10 14.90 -19.27 -17.35
N LEU A 11 14.71 -19.08 -18.67
CA LEU A 11 14.70 -17.74 -19.27
C LEU A 11 13.51 -16.92 -18.77
N LEU A 12 12.31 -17.50 -18.68
CA LEU A 12 11.11 -16.84 -18.17
C LEU A 12 11.28 -16.39 -16.71
N LEU A 13 11.83 -17.25 -15.85
CA LEU A 13 12.12 -16.93 -14.44
C LEU A 13 13.11 -15.78 -14.29
N ILE A 14 14.14 -15.69 -15.15
CA ILE A 14 15.13 -14.60 -15.11
C ILE A 14 14.49 -13.27 -15.52
N THR A 15 13.62 -13.25 -16.53
CA THR A 15 12.89 -12.03 -16.94
C THR A 15 11.93 -11.51 -15.87
N GLY A 16 11.30 -12.40 -15.09
CA GLY A 16 10.42 -12.00 -13.98
C GLY A 16 11.17 -11.53 -12.73
N TYR A 17 12.44 -11.93 -12.56
CA TYR A 17 13.28 -11.50 -11.44
C TYR A 17 14.02 -10.18 -11.70
N ALA A 18 14.19 -9.79 -12.98
CA ALA A 18 14.90 -8.57 -13.37
C ALA A 18 14.00 -7.32 -13.42
N HIS A 19 12.74 -7.45 -13.05
CA HIS A 19 11.90 -6.30 -12.76
C HIS A 19 11.61 -6.37 -11.27
N ASP A 20 12.30 -5.50 -10.52
CA ASP A 20 11.82 -5.09 -9.22
C ASP A 20 10.41 -4.53 -9.45
N ASP A 21 9.40 -5.39 -9.34
CA ASP A 21 8.00 -5.02 -9.12
C ASP A 21 7.89 -4.42 -7.70
N ASP A 22 8.80 -3.49 -7.40
CA ASP A 22 8.67 -2.57 -6.30
C ASP A 22 7.43 -1.76 -6.63
N TRP A 23 6.37 -2.05 -5.89
CA TRP A 23 5.18 -1.23 -5.88
C TRP A 23 5.63 0.24 -5.82
N ILE A 24 5.38 0.98 -6.90
CA ILE A 24 5.68 2.40 -6.99
C ILE A 24 4.69 3.13 -6.09
N ASP A 25 5.17 3.87 -5.09
CA ASP A 25 4.31 4.70 -4.24
C ASP A 25 3.56 5.68 -5.16
N PRO A 26 2.24 5.89 -5.01
CA PRO A 26 1.51 6.89 -5.80
C PRO A 26 2.15 8.29 -5.81
N THR A 27 2.94 8.61 -4.79
CA THR A 27 3.71 9.85 -4.64
C THR A 27 4.98 9.89 -5.51
N ASP A 28 5.53 8.74 -5.89
CA ASP A 28 6.73 8.65 -6.73
C ASP A 28 6.48 9.19 -8.14
N MET A 29 5.25 9.08 -8.65
CA MET A 29 4.86 9.66 -9.93
C MET A 29 4.95 11.19 -9.93
N LEU A 30 4.74 11.84 -8.78
CA LEU A 30 4.95 13.29 -8.64
C LEU A 30 6.44 13.68 -8.60
N ASN A 31 7.30 12.74 -8.18
CA ASN A 31 8.75 12.90 -8.17
C ASN A 31 9.41 12.41 -9.47
N TYR A 32 8.65 11.83 -10.39
CA TYR A 32 9.15 11.37 -11.67
C TYR A 32 9.28 12.53 -12.67
N ASP A 33 10.47 12.69 -13.22
CA ASP A 33 10.70 13.66 -14.28
C ASP A 33 10.62 12.96 -15.64
N ALA A 34 9.55 13.24 -16.38
CA ALA A 34 9.31 12.66 -17.70
C ALA A 34 10.34 13.08 -18.76
N ALA A 35 11.00 14.22 -18.60
CA ALA A 35 12.03 14.66 -19.54
C ALA A 35 13.35 13.90 -19.37
N SER A 36 13.69 13.54 -18.12
CA SER A 36 14.89 12.73 -17.83
C SER A 36 14.62 11.23 -17.74
N GLY A 37 13.37 10.81 -17.60
CA GLY A 37 12.99 9.40 -17.46
C GLY A 37 13.46 8.80 -16.14
N THR A 38 13.65 9.63 -15.10
CA THR A 38 14.18 9.18 -13.81
C THR A 38 13.40 9.78 -12.64
N MET A 39 13.36 9.06 -11.51
CA MET A 39 12.87 9.62 -10.24
C MET A 39 13.86 10.67 -9.72
N ARG A 40 13.35 11.85 -9.37
CA ARG A 40 14.13 12.87 -8.67
C ARG A 40 14.54 12.30 -7.32
N LYS A 41 15.85 12.12 -7.10
CA LYS A 41 16.36 11.70 -5.79
C LYS A 41 16.01 12.78 -4.78
N SER A 42 15.23 12.43 -3.76
CA SER A 42 15.05 13.28 -2.59
C SER A 42 16.45 13.52 -2.02
N GLN A 43 16.91 14.77 -2.05
CA GLN A 43 18.10 15.15 -1.30
C GLN A 43 17.71 15.03 0.17
N GLY A 44 17.95 13.85 0.74
CA GLY A 44 17.69 13.53 2.13
C GLY A 44 18.50 14.46 3.03
N LYS A 45 17.96 15.64 3.28
CA LYS A 45 18.16 16.43 4.49
C LYS A 45 16.81 16.53 5.19
N TYR A 46 16.29 15.39 5.62
CA TYR A 46 15.32 15.32 6.71
C TYR A 46 16.02 14.74 7.95
N GLY A 47 17.15 15.34 8.29
CA GLY A 47 17.50 15.56 9.68
C GLY A 47 17.07 16.98 10.00
N ILE A 48 16.32 17.15 11.10
CA ILE A 48 15.68 18.38 11.61
C ILE A 48 14.19 18.48 11.24
N LEU A 49 13.39 17.77 12.04
CA LEU A 49 12.29 18.34 12.83
C LEU A 49 11.76 19.71 12.34
N GLU A 50 10.73 19.70 11.50
CA GLU A 50 9.59 20.60 11.67
C GLU A 50 8.32 19.78 11.57
N LYS A 51 7.90 19.30 12.74
CA LYS A 51 6.53 18.86 12.97
C LYS A 51 5.64 20.08 12.82
N LYS A 52 4.92 20.16 11.70
CA LYS A 52 3.60 20.79 11.70
C LYS A 52 2.61 19.76 11.20
N ASP A 53 2.45 18.76 12.06
CA ASP A 53 1.36 17.80 12.02
C ASP A 53 0.04 18.58 12.10
N VAL A 54 -0.61 18.80 10.96
CA VAL A 54 -2.07 18.95 10.95
C VAL A 54 -2.59 17.52 10.97
N SER A 55 -2.77 16.99 12.19
CA SER A 55 -3.24 15.63 12.44
C SER A 55 -4.58 15.39 11.73
N PRO A 56 -4.63 14.48 10.73
CA PRO A 56 -5.88 14.00 10.15
C PRO A 56 -6.63 13.04 11.10
N ASP A 57 -6.01 12.64 12.22
CA ASP A 57 -6.53 11.57 13.09
C ASP A 57 -7.90 11.90 13.70
N LEU A 58 -8.23 13.18 13.87
CA LEU A 58 -9.49 13.57 14.48
C LEU A 58 -10.71 13.29 13.59
N SER A 59 -10.60 13.48 12.26
CA SER A 59 -11.72 13.19 11.34
C SER A 59 -11.87 11.70 11.09
N TYR A 60 -10.75 10.97 11.02
CA TYR A 60 -10.75 9.52 10.88
C TYR A 60 -11.33 8.81 12.12
N ALA A 61 -11.01 9.30 13.32
CA ALA A 61 -11.54 8.75 14.57
C ALA A 61 -13.07 8.90 14.68
N ASP A 62 -13.64 10.00 14.18
CA ASP A 62 -15.09 10.25 14.19
C ASP A 62 -15.83 9.30 13.22
N GLU A 63 -15.31 9.13 12.00
CA GLU A 63 -15.86 8.17 11.02
C GLU A 63 -15.78 6.71 11.52
N MET A 64 -14.68 6.34 12.20
CA MET A 64 -14.55 5.01 12.80
C MET A 64 -15.52 4.78 13.96
N SER A 65 -15.90 5.83 14.71
CA SER A 65 -16.85 5.71 15.82
C SER A 65 -18.23 5.22 15.35
N GLU A 66 -18.69 5.69 14.19
CA GLU A 66 -19.95 5.24 13.60
C GLU A 66 -19.86 3.76 13.18
N CYS A 67 -18.73 3.36 12.58
CA CYS A 67 -18.48 1.95 12.23
C CYS A 67 -18.55 1.02 13.45
N TYR A 68 -17.89 1.38 14.55
CA TYR A 68 -17.92 0.58 15.78
C TYR A 68 -19.33 0.48 16.37
N SER A 69 -20.08 1.59 16.38
CA SER A 69 -21.47 1.58 16.89
C SER A 69 -22.39 0.64 16.09
N ARG A 70 -22.23 0.60 14.76
CA ARG A 70 -22.98 -0.30 13.88
C ARG A 70 -22.59 -1.77 14.09
N LEU A 71 -21.31 -2.03 14.34
CA LEU A 71 -20.76 -3.35 14.61
C LEU A 71 -21.31 -3.90 15.94
N ASP A 72 -21.30 -3.09 17.00
CA ASP A 72 -21.89 -3.45 18.29
C ASP A 72 -23.39 -3.72 18.17
N SER A 73 -24.13 -2.87 17.44
CA SER A 73 -25.56 -3.08 17.19
C SER A 73 -25.84 -4.39 16.45
N LEU A 74 -25.02 -4.72 15.44
CA LEU A 74 -25.15 -5.97 14.71
C LEU A 74 -24.85 -7.18 15.60
N THR A 75 -23.81 -7.09 16.42
CA THR A 75 -23.40 -8.15 17.35
C THR A 75 -24.50 -8.45 18.36
N HIS A 76 -25.11 -7.41 18.93
CA HIS A 76 -26.25 -7.56 19.84
C HIS A 76 -27.44 -8.26 19.16
N LYS A 77 -27.75 -7.90 17.91
CA LYS A 77 -28.86 -8.54 17.17
C LYS A 77 -28.60 -10.01 16.87
N ILE A 78 -27.34 -10.40 16.64
CA ILE A 78 -26.96 -11.80 16.43
C ILE A 78 -27.16 -12.59 17.72
N ASP A 79 -26.69 -12.06 18.85
CA ASP A 79 -26.82 -12.69 20.17
C ASP A 79 -28.29 -12.85 20.58
N ASP A 80 -29.14 -11.85 20.32
CA ASP A 80 -30.60 -11.95 20.52
C ASP A 80 -31.27 -13.02 19.65
N CYS A 81 -30.74 -13.26 18.44
CA CYS A 81 -31.23 -14.32 17.55
C CYS A 81 -30.75 -15.70 18.00
N GLU A 82 -29.53 -15.83 18.52
CA GLU A 82 -28.99 -17.10 19.02
C GLU A 82 -29.67 -17.55 20.33
N LYS A 83 -30.13 -16.59 21.15
CA LYS A 83 -30.83 -16.85 22.40
C LYS A 83 -32.30 -17.24 22.25
N LYS A 84 -32.83 -17.24 21.03
CA LYS A 84 -34.25 -17.42 20.72
C LYS A 84 -34.52 -18.75 20.03
#